data_AF-A0A4R3YFU7-F1
#
_entry.id   AF-A0A4R3YFU7-F1
#
_cell.length_a   1.000
_cell.length_b   1.000
_cell.length_c   1.000
_cell.angle_alpha   90.00
_cell.angle_beta   90.00
_cell.angle_gamma   90.00
#
_symmetry.space_group_name_H-M   'P 1'
#
loop_
_entity.id
_entity.type
_entity.pdbx_description
1 polymer ?
#
loop_
_entity_poly.entity_id
_entity_poly.type
_entity_poly.pdbx_seq_one_letter_code
_entity_poly.pdbx_strand_id
1 'polypeptide(L)' 'MKKLLVAAIAFGTSGMVFADNWQAAYNESDTPATDINLYAHRCTYKTLGGYRFTIVHDGFCPLTIEVDPMAGKWRE' A
#
# COMPACT_ATOMS: atom_id res chain seq x y z
N MET A 1 -30.43 44.78 -27.00
CA MET A 1 -28.99 44.51 -26.82
C MET A 1 -28.81 43.66 -25.56
N LYS A 2 -28.51 42.38 -25.72
CA LYS A 2 -28.42 41.39 -24.63
C LYS A 2 -27.00 41.46 -24.04
N LYS A 3 -26.88 41.84 -22.77
CA LYS A 3 -25.60 41.89 -22.04
C LYS A 3 -25.18 40.45 -21.71
N LEU A 4 -24.14 39.94 -22.38
CA LEU A 4 -23.54 38.65 -22.05
C LEU A 4 -22.36 38.91 -21.11
N LEU A 5 -22.58 38.59 -19.83
CA LEU A 5 -21.57 38.59 -18.77
C LEU A 5 -20.88 37.22 -18.72
N VAL A 6 -19.59 37.27 -19.00
CA VAL A 6 -18.43 36.43 -18.64
C VAL A 6 -18.67 35.15 -17.82
N ALA A 7 -18.02 34.06 -18.24
CA ALA A 7 -17.40 33.10 -17.32
C ALA A 7 -16.12 32.52 -17.96
N ALA A 8 -14.96 33.02 -17.53
CA ALA A 8 -13.68 32.37 -17.80
C ALA A 8 -13.55 31.16 -16.88
N ILE A 9 -13.50 29.96 -17.44
CA ILE A 9 -13.19 28.74 -16.68
C ILE A 9 -11.68 28.58 -16.71
N ALA A 10 -11.03 29.04 -15.64
CA ALA A 10 -9.65 28.73 -15.31
C ALA A 10 -9.64 27.96 -13.99
N PHE A 11 -9.64 26.62 -14.06
CA PHE A 11 -9.29 25.68 -12.99
C PHE A 11 -8.93 24.36 -13.70
N GLY A 12 -7.81 23.69 -13.47
CA GLY A 12 -6.70 23.92 -12.58
C GLY A 12 -5.60 22.92 -12.98
N THR A 13 -4.36 23.31 -12.72
CA THR A 13 -3.16 22.54 -13.02
C THR A 13 -3.08 21.23 -12.24
N SER A 14 -2.53 20.21 -12.90
CA SER A 14 -1.67 19.16 -12.30
C SER A 14 -2.32 18.13 -11.37
N GLY A 15 -2.75 17.00 -11.94
CA GLY A 15 -2.68 15.71 -11.25
C GLY A 15 -1.30 15.10 -11.49
N MET A 16 -0.37 15.36 -10.58
CA MET A 16 0.99 14.84 -10.64
C MET A 16 0.97 13.31 -10.63
N VAL A 17 1.83 12.73 -11.47
CA VAL A 17 2.33 11.35 -11.47
C VAL A 17 2.16 10.69 -10.10
N PHE A 18 1.39 9.60 -10.01
CA PHE A 18 1.46 8.70 -8.85
C PHE A 18 2.88 8.16 -8.81
N ALA A 19 3.76 8.80 -8.02
CA ALA A 19 5.01 8.19 -7.65
C ALA A 19 4.64 6.88 -6.94
N ASP A 20 5.09 5.77 -7.51
CA ASP A 20 4.97 4.44 -6.94
C ASP A 20 5.62 4.48 -5.53
N ASN A 21 4.81 4.56 -4.47
CA ASN A 21 5.27 4.70 -3.08
C ASN A 21 5.69 3.36 -2.47
N TRP A 22 6.14 2.44 -3.31
CA TRP A 22 6.57 1.10 -2.91
C TRP A 22 7.84 1.20 -2.09
N GLN A 23 7.81 0.56 -0.93
CA GLN A 23 8.93 0.46 0.00
C GLN A 23 9.17 -1.01 0.31
N ALA A 24 10.44 -1.38 0.44
CA ALA A 24 10.79 -2.69 0.97
C ALA A 24 10.35 -2.80 2.43
N ALA A 25 9.69 -3.91 2.76
CA ALA A 25 9.31 -4.28 4.11
C ALA A 25 9.88 -5.66 4.42
N TYR A 26 10.49 -5.79 5.60
CA TYR A 26 11.18 -6.99 6.03
C TYR A 26 10.33 -7.75 7.04
N ASN A 27 10.31 -9.07 6.94
CA ASN A 27 9.61 -9.91 7.89
C ASN A 27 10.28 -9.78 9.27
N GLU A 28 9.50 -9.39 10.27
CA GLU A 28 9.92 -9.34 11.67
C GLU A 28 9.39 -10.53 12.48
N SER A 29 8.25 -11.08 12.07
CA SER A 29 7.72 -12.29 12.68
C SER A 29 6.94 -13.12 11.69
N ASP A 30 7.04 -14.42 11.92
CA ASP A 30 6.29 -15.48 11.26
C ASP A 30 5.67 -16.33 12.37
N THR A 31 4.35 -16.41 12.38
CA THR A 31 3.59 -17.24 13.33
C THR A 31 2.55 -18.07 12.59
N PRO A 32 2.40 -19.37 12.88
CA PRO A 32 1.33 -20.17 12.31
C PRO A 32 -0.04 -19.57 12.61
N ALA A 33 -0.89 -19.49 11.58
CA ALA A 33 -2.26 -18.98 11.63
C ALA A 33 -3.25 -20.14 11.44
N THR A 34 -3.12 -21.16 12.28
CA THR A 34 -3.88 -22.42 12.18
C THR A 34 -5.37 -22.27 12.41
N ASP A 35 -5.80 -21.12 12.96
CA ASP A 35 -7.19 -20.70 13.06
C ASP A 35 -7.81 -20.30 11.71
N ILE A 36 -6.99 -20.03 10.68
CA ILE A 36 -7.43 -19.70 9.32
C ILE A 36 -7.35 -20.95 8.44
N ASN A 37 -6.14 -21.53 8.30
CA ASN A 37 -5.94 -22.85 7.71
C ASN A 37 -4.62 -23.48 8.19
N LEU A 38 -4.43 -24.78 7.97
CA LEU A 38 -3.27 -25.53 8.49
C LEU A 38 -1.90 -25.08 7.94
N TYR A 39 -1.89 -24.40 6.80
CA TYR A 39 -0.70 -23.94 6.09
C TYR A 39 -0.57 -22.42 6.10
N ALA A 40 -1.47 -21.69 6.76
CA ALA A 40 -1.44 -20.24 6.80
C ALA A 40 -0.47 -19.75 7.87
N HIS A 41 0.21 -18.66 7.56
CA HIS A 41 1.11 -17.96 8.46
C HIS A 41 0.71 -16.48 8.55
N ARG A 42 0.73 -15.93 9.77
CA ARG A 42 0.65 -14.49 10.03
C ARG A 42 2.06 -13.92 9.95
N CYS A 43 2.29 -13.14 8.92
CA CYS A 43 3.56 -12.51 8.61
C CYS A 43 3.50 -11.04 8.98
N THR A 44 4.34 -10.61 9.93
CA THR A 44 4.45 -9.18 10.29
C THR A 44 5.65 -8.58 9.59
N TYR A 45 5.42 -7.50 8.85
CA TYR A 45 6.44 -6.80 8.08
C TYR A 45 6.67 -5.40 8.62
N LYS A 46 7.89 -4.90 8.43
CA LYS A 46 8.27 -3.54 8.76
C LYS A 46 9.16 -2.90 7.68
N THR A 47 8.82 -1.68 7.27
CA THR A 47 9.70 -0.88 6.40
C THR A 47 10.83 -0.22 7.20
N LEU A 48 11.91 0.22 6.52
CA LEU A 48 12.96 1.00 7.18
C LEU A 48 12.42 2.29 7.82
N GLY A 49 11.34 2.85 7.26
CA GLY A 49 10.62 4.01 7.81
C GLY A 49 9.75 3.71 9.04
N GLY A 50 9.68 2.45 9.48
CA GLY A 50 8.95 2.05 10.68
C GLY A 50 7.47 1.75 10.48
N TYR A 51 6.96 1.76 9.26
CA TYR A 51 5.60 1.31 8.96
C TYR A 51 5.50 -0.19 9.20
N ARG A 52 4.52 -0.64 9.99
CA ARG A 52 4.32 -2.05 10.37
C ARG A 52 2.93 -2.51 9.98
N PHE A 53 2.85 -3.71 9.43
CA PHE A 53 1.58 -4.33 9.06
C PHE A 53 1.70 -5.85 9.13
N THR A 54 0.55 -6.53 9.18
CA THR A 54 0.47 -7.98 9.22
C THR A 54 -0.38 -8.46 8.05
N ILE A 55 0.09 -9.48 7.35
CA ILE A 55 -0.68 -10.21 6.33
C ILE A 55 -0.82 -11.67 6.75
N VAL A 56 -1.83 -12.34 6.19
CA VAL A 56 -1.95 -13.79 6.23
C VAL A 56 -1.53 -14.30 4.87
N HIS A 57 -0.56 -15.20 4.85
CA HIS A 57 -0.03 -15.80 3.64
C HIS A 57 -0.06 -17.32 3.75
N ASP A 58 -0.37 -17.99 2.65
CA ASP A 58 -0.38 -19.44 2.60
C ASP A 58 1.05 -19.94 2.32
N GLY A 59 1.54 -20.83 3.18
CA GLY A 59 2.92 -21.28 3.15
C GLY A 59 3.85 -20.37 3.95
N PHE A 60 5.13 -20.36 3.56
CA PHE A 60 6.17 -19.63 4.29
C PHE A 60 6.10 -18.13 4.04
N CYS A 61 6.28 -17.32 5.08
CA CYS A 61 6.39 -15.87 4.92
C CYS A 61 7.62 -15.50 4.07
N PRO A 62 7.46 -14.72 2.97
CA PRO A 62 8.60 -14.13 2.27
C PRO A 62 9.46 -13.30 3.24
N LEU A 63 10.78 -13.36 3.09
CA LEU A 63 11.69 -12.58 3.94
C LEU A 63 11.52 -11.07 3.75
N THR A 64 11.20 -10.66 2.53
CA THR A 64 11.01 -9.26 2.15
C THR A 64 9.87 -9.19 1.14
N ILE A 65 9.05 -8.15 1.23
CA ILE A 65 8.01 -7.80 0.26
C ILE A 65 8.06 -6.30 -0.03
N GLU A 66 7.38 -5.85 -1.07
CA GLU A 66 7.14 -4.42 -1.31
C GLU A 66 5.75 -4.03 -0.82
N VAL A 67 5.67 -2.86 -0.17
CA VAL A 67 4.41 -2.29 0.33
C VAL A 67 4.28 -0.85 -0.13
N ASP A 68 3.08 -0.45 -0.53
CA ASP A 68 2.67 0.95 -0.63
C ASP A 68 1.84 1.28 0.63
N PRO A 69 2.44 1.93 1.64
CA PRO A 69 1.73 2.26 2.88
C PRO A 69 0.59 3.26 2.68
N MET A 70 0.63 4.07 1.63
CA MET A 70 -0.40 5.06 1.33
C MET A 70 -1.62 4.41 0.68
N ALA A 71 -1.39 3.42 -0.17
CA ALA A 71 -2.46 2.67 -0.84
C ALA A 71 -2.95 1.44 -0.05
N GLY A 72 -2.22 1.02 0.99
CA GLY A 72 -2.52 -0.21 1.73
C GLY A 72 -2.35 -1.48 0.87
N LYS A 73 -1.44 -1.43 -0.11
CA LYS A 73 -1.17 -2.53 -1.05
C LYS A 73 0.18 -3.16 -0.76
N TRP A 74 0.30 -4.44 -1.05
CA TRP A 74 1.57 -5.17 -0.97
C TRP A 74 1.75 -6.08 -2.18
N ARG A 75 2.99 -6.44 -2.48
CA ARG A 75 3.36 -7.42 -3.51
C ARG A 75 4.66 -8.13 -3.13
N GLU A 76 4.82 -9.36 -3.59
CA GLU A 76 6.03 -10.18 -3.44
C GLU A 76 7.11 -9.83 -4.46
#